data_AF-A0A268K339-F1
#
_entry.id   AF-A0A268K339-F1
#
_cell.length_a   1.000
_cell.length_b   1.000
_cell.length_c   1.000
_cell.angle_alpha   90.00
_cell.angle_beta   90.00
_cell.angle_gamma   90.00
#
_symmetry.space_group_name_H-M   'P 1'
#
loop_
_entity.id
_entity.type
_entity.pdbx_description
1 polymer ?
#
loop_
_entity_poly.entity_id
_entity_poly.type
_entity_poly.pdbx_seq_one_letter_code
_entity_poly.pdbx_strand_id
1 'polypeptide(L)' 'MYTGRDMTELSMMSKADWNENELAFFHHSLQQIAPYLNSEGVTIHREIIEEIESRGGIKL' A
#
# COMPACT_ATOMS: atom_id res chain seq x y z
N MET A 1 4.18 8.54 -14.33
CA MET A 1 2.91 8.97 -13.70
C MET A 1 2.15 7.69 -13.40
N TYR A 2 1.84 7.43 -12.14
CA TYR A 2 1.10 6.23 -11.74
C TYR A 2 -0.30 6.26 -12.37
N THR A 3 -0.73 5.12 -12.93
CA THR A 3 -1.98 4.98 -13.72
C THR A 3 -3.02 4.07 -13.04
N GLY A 4 -2.82 3.72 -11.77
CA GLY A 4 -3.79 2.94 -10.99
C GLY A 4 -4.77 3.81 -10.21
N ARG A 5 -5.65 3.17 -9.43
CA ARG A 5 -6.59 3.82 -8.52
C ARG A 5 -5.86 4.61 -7.45
N ASP A 6 -6.42 5.74 -7.03
CA ASP A 6 -5.81 6.56 -5.99
C ASP A 6 -6.09 6.02 -4.57
N MET A 7 -5.44 6.62 -3.56
CA MET A 7 -5.62 6.18 -2.17
C MET A 7 -7.04 6.37 -1.63
N THR A 8 -7.77 7.38 -2.11
CA THR A 8 -9.14 7.64 -1.66
C THR A 8 -10.05 6.53 -2.14
N GLU A 9 -9.93 6.12 -3.40
CA GLU A 9 -10.65 4.96 -3.93
C GLU A 9 -10.26 3.67 -3.20
N LEU A 10 -8.97 3.44 -3.06
CA LEU A 10 -8.43 2.19 -2.52
C LEU A 10 -8.65 2.02 -1.01
N SER A 11 -8.69 3.11 -0.25
CA SER A 11 -8.97 3.08 1.20
C SER A 11 -10.37 2.60 1.56
N MET A 12 -11.31 2.67 0.61
CA MET A 12 -12.67 2.15 0.78
C MET A 12 -12.80 0.66 0.39
N MET A 13 -11.69 0.03 -0.03
CA MET A 13 -11.65 -1.35 -0.50
C MET A 13 -10.79 -2.24 0.40
N SER A 14 -11.04 -3.55 0.36
CA SER A 14 -10.14 -4.51 0.99
C SER A 14 -8.77 -4.50 0.31
N LYS A 15 -7.68 -4.68 1.06
CA LYS A 15 -6.34 -4.82 0.49
C LYS A 15 -6.21 -6.03 -0.44
N ALA A 16 -7.04 -7.06 -0.22
CA ALA A 16 -7.16 -8.21 -1.11
C ALA A 16 -7.58 -7.83 -2.55
N ASP A 17 -8.33 -6.73 -2.72
CA ASP A 17 -8.80 -6.24 -4.03
C ASP A 17 -7.79 -5.31 -4.72
N TRP A 18 -6.68 -5.01 -4.06
CA TRP A 18 -5.60 -4.21 -4.64
C TRP A 18 -4.77 -5.10 -5.56
N ASN A 19 -4.39 -4.58 -6.72
CA ASN A 19 -3.47 -5.26 -7.61
C ASN A 19 -2.02 -5.06 -7.15
N GLU A 20 -1.10 -5.85 -7.71
CA GLU A 20 0.31 -5.81 -7.31
C GLU A 20 0.97 -4.45 -7.56
N ASN A 21 0.59 -3.74 -8.65
CA ASN A 21 1.16 -2.44 -8.96
C ASN A 21 0.73 -1.37 -7.94
N GLU A 22 -0.53 -1.43 -7.49
CA GLU A 22 -1.06 -0.57 -6.41
C GLU A 22 -0.32 -0.83 -5.10
N LEU A 23 -0.21 -2.10 -4.70
CA LEU A 23 0.51 -2.49 -3.49
C LEU A 23 1.97 -2.05 -3.53
N ALA A 24 2.68 -2.30 -4.64
CA ALA A 24 4.07 -1.91 -4.82
C ALA A 24 4.24 -0.38 -4.78
N PHE A 25 3.38 0.36 -5.48
CA PHE A 25 3.45 1.81 -5.56
C PHE A 25 3.23 2.48 -4.21
N PHE A 26 2.19 2.08 -3.47
CA PHE A 26 1.87 2.67 -2.18
C PHE A 26 2.80 2.18 -1.07
N HIS A 27 3.25 0.93 -1.12
CA HIS A 27 4.32 0.46 -0.24
C HIS A 27 5.58 1.30 -0.40
N HIS A 28 6.06 1.50 -1.63
CA HIS A 28 7.24 2.33 -1.91
C HIS A 28 7.02 3.77 -1.45
N SER A 29 5.88 4.38 -1.80
CA SER A 29 5.58 5.76 -1.45
C SER A 29 5.54 5.97 0.06
N LEU A 30 4.84 5.10 0.80
CA LEU A 30 4.72 5.19 2.26
C LEU A 30 6.05 4.88 2.96
N GLN A 31 6.86 3.97 2.42
CA GLN A 31 8.20 3.69 2.95
C GLN A 31 9.10 4.94 2.94
N GLN A 32 9.05 5.76 1.89
CA GLN A 32 9.90 6.97 1.79
C GLN A 32 9.50 8.06 2.79
N ILE A 33 8.23 8.11 3.18
CA ILE A 33 7.69 9.12 4.09
C ILE A 33 7.33 8.56 5.47
N ALA A 34 7.71 7.32 5.78
CA ALA A 34 7.35 6.61 7.00
C ALA A 34 7.57 7.42 8.30
N PRO A 35 8.67 8.20 8.46
CA PRO A 35 8.86 9.03 9.67
C PRO A 35 7.83 10.14 9.85
N TYR A 36 7.12 10.52 8.79
CA TYR A 36 6.16 11.61 8.75
C TYR A 36 4.70 11.12 8.76
N LEU A 37 4.48 9.81 8.74
CA LEU A 37 3.13 9.24 8.81
C LEU A 37 2.55 9.40 10.21
N ASN A 38 1.26 9.76 10.26
CA ASN A 38 0.49 9.66 11.49
C ASN A 38 0.10 8.19 11.77
N SER A 39 -0.62 7.95 12.87
CA SER A 39 -1.04 6.59 13.26
C SER A 39 -1.85 5.88 12.17
N GLU A 40 -2.71 6.59 11.46
CA GLU A 40 -3.53 6.04 10.37
C GLU A 40 -2.67 5.63 9.16
N GLY A 41 -1.75 6.50 8.75
CA GLY A 41 -0.81 6.22 7.66
C GLY A 41 0.09 5.02 7.98
N VAL A 42 0.54 4.89 9.22
CA VAL A 42 1.32 3.72 9.67
C VAL A 42 0.46 2.44 9.63
N THR A 43 -0.80 2.50 10.06
CA THR A 43 -1.72 1.35 9.97
C THR A 43 -1.93 0.92 8.53
N ILE A 44 -2.19 1.86 7.62
CA ILE A 44 -2.37 1.57 6.18
C ILE A 44 -1.10 0.95 5.61
N HIS A 45 0.08 1.48 5.94
CA HIS A 45 1.35 0.93 5.46
C HIS A 45 1.57 -0.50 5.93
N ARG A 46 1.25 -0.79 7.20
CA ARG A 46 1.33 -2.15 7.76
C ARG A 46 0.39 -3.11 7.04
N GLU A 47 -0.87 -2.75 6.83
CA GLU A 47 -1.83 -3.60 6.11
C GLU A 47 -1.38 -3.90 4.68
N ILE A 48 -0.76 -2.94 4.00
CA ILE A 48 -0.18 -3.15 2.68
C ILE A 48 0.96 -4.18 2.76
N ILE A 49 1.84 -4.08 3.77
CA ILE A 49 2.93 -5.04 3.98
C ILE A 49 2.37 -6.44 4.27
N GLU A 50 1.39 -6.56 5.15
CA GLU A 50 0.74 -7.83 5.49
C GLU A 50 0.11 -8.48 4.25
N GLU A 51 -0.58 -7.69 3.41
CA GLU A 51 -1.15 -8.17 2.16
C GLU A 51 -0.05 -8.66 1.20
N ILE A 52 1.05 -7.90 1.06
CA ILE A 52 2.20 -8.28 0.24
C ILE A 52 2.81 -9.60 0.72
N GLU A 53 3.03 -9.74 2.02
CA GLU A 53 3.58 -10.95 2.63
C GLU A 53 2.64 -12.14 2.43
N SER A 54 1.33 -11.94 2.55
CA SER A 54 0.32 -12.98 2.32
C SER A 54 0.34 -13.52 0.89
N ARG A 55 0.76 -12.69 -0.09
CA ARG A 55 0.91 -13.05 -1.51
C ARG A 55 2.26 -13.70 -1.84
N GLY A 56 3.13 -13.90 -0.84
CA GLY A 56 4.48 -14.43 -1.04
C GLY A 56 5.52 -13.37 -1.38
N GLY A 57 5.22 -12.09 -1.12
CA GLY A 57 6.08 -10.95 -1.39
C GLY A 57 5.88 -10.35 -2.79
N ILE A 58 6.34 -9.10 -2.96
CA ILE A 58 6.43 -8.45 -4.28
C ILE A 58 7.89 -8.44 -4.70
N LYS A 59 8.17 -8.84 -5.96
CA LYS A 59 9.46 -8.55 -6.59
C LYS A 59 9.49 -7.06 -6.94
N LEU A 60 10.04 -6.26 -6.03
CA LEU A 60 10.35 -4.85 -6.26
C LEU A 60 11.49 -4.71 -7.28
#